data_AF-A0A1W9LBK6-F1
#
_entry.id   AF-A0A1W9LBK6-F1
#
_cell.length_a   1.000
_cell.length_b   1.000
_cell.length_c   1.000
_cell.angle_alpha   90.00
_cell.angle_beta   90.00
_cell.angle_gamma   90.00
#
_symmetry.space_group_name_H-M   'P 1'
#
loop_
_entity.id
_entity.type
_entity.pdbx_description
1 polymer ?
#
loop_
_entity_poly.entity_id
_entity_poly.type
_entity_poly.pdbx_seq_one_letter_code
_entity_poly.pdbx_strand_id
1 'polypeptide(L)'
;MTPRTRFWQLAPDLYFSAPDATLLSRTIDLVFSRMAVGAPPAAARCVSLDLQPAADSKLLFLVDSMPIVHAESERHLPPVIESSLDACAVRARTDCAVFHAGCVQAGGKTVLLLGEKSSGKSTLALWLATHGARYLGDELIFVHPADGRIEGFPKAVSLKEKSFTLFGEAETYVDPARGALRYIQPPDCTPPFSPSARPDAIIVPRFGPFDQLRVTDLAPHETALMLIQQSFGGLDRDPQTLDLIAALATTPAKLMEYPAAEAAGSDILRTCGVATP
;
A
#
# COMPACT_ATOMS: atom_id res chain seq x y z
N MET A 1 36.96 -7.44 -1.12
CA MET A 1 35.99 -6.81 -2.03
C MET A 1 34.97 -6.07 -1.19
N THR A 2 34.77 -4.78 -1.41
CA THR A 2 33.70 -4.03 -0.72
C THR A 2 32.37 -4.67 -1.06
N PRO A 3 31.51 -4.99 -0.07
CA PRO A 3 30.18 -5.54 -0.37
C PRO A 3 29.44 -4.56 -1.28
N ARG A 4 28.77 -5.10 -2.30
CA ARG A 4 27.93 -4.28 -3.18
C ARG A 4 26.80 -3.67 -2.37
N THR A 5 26.37 -2.48 -2.76
CA THR A 5 25.25 -1.78 -2.13
C THR A 5 24.07 -1.78 -3.08
N ARG A 6 22.86 -1.97 -2.54
CA ARG A 6 21.61 -1.89 -3.28
C ARG A 6 20.78 -0.71 -2.79
N PHE A 7 20.00 -0.11 -3.69
CA PHE A 7 19.26 1.12 -3.43
C PHE A 7 17.78 0.98 -3.76
N TRP A 8 16.94 1.68 -2.98
CA TRP A 8 15.51 1.82 -3.21
C TRP A 8 15.09 3.27 -3.00
N GLN A 9 14.13 3.76 -3.79
CA GLN A 9 13.54 5.08 -3.63
C GLN A 9 12.19 4.97 -2.90
N LEU A 10 12.00 5.72 -1.82
CA LEU A 10 10.78 5.64 -1.00
C LEU A 10 9.95 6.94 -1.03
N ALA A 11 10.57 8.05 -1.42
CA ALA A 11 9.93 9.32 -1.73
C ALA A 11 10.77 10.02 -2.82
N PRO A 12 10.27 11.10 -3.45
CA PRO A 12 11.03 11.82 -4.49
C PRO A 12 12.49 12.08 -4.13
N ASP A 13 12.76 12.56 -2.90
CA ASP A 13 14.11 12.89 -2.42
C ASP A 13 14.65 11.96 -1.33
N LEU A 14 13.99 10.83 -1.05
CA LEU A 14 14.40 9.89 0.00
C LEU A 14 14.68 8.50 -0.56
N TYR A 15 15.90 8.05 -0.31
CA TYR A 15 16.41 6.76 -0.73
C TYR A 15 16.92 5.96 0.46
N PHE A 16 16.95 4.65 0.29
CA PHE A 16 17.51 3.72 1.25
C PHE A 16 18.59 2.88 0.58
N SER A 17 19.62 2.55 1.34
CA SER A 17 20.68 1.66 0.92
C SER A 17 20.86 0.53 1.91
N ALA A 18 21.09 -0.69 1.43
CA ALA A 18 21.44 -1.83 2.26
C ALA A 18 22.57 -2.64 1.61
N PRO A 19 23.35 -3.42 2.40
CA PRO A 19 24.31 -4.36 1.84
C PRO A 19 23.59 -5.39 0.95
N ASP A 20 24.10 -5.59 -0.27
CA ASP A 20 23.52 -6.48 -1.27
C ASP A 20 23.73 -7.96 -0.91
N ALA A 21 22.91 -8.83 -1.49
CA ALA A 21 22.90 -10.28 -1.27
C ALA A 21 22.73 -10.71 0.21
N THR A 22 22.17 -9.84 1.06
CA THR A 22 21.89 -10.13 2.48
C THR A 22 20.45 -10.56 2.72
N LEU A 23 20.17 -11.06 3.92
CA LEU A 23 18.79 -11.27 4.38
C LEU A 23 18.00 -9.95 4.28
N LEU A 24 18.57 -8.85 4.76
CA LEU A 24 17.94 -7.53 4.74
C LEU A 24 17.54 -7.11 3.32
N SER A 25 18.47 -7.13 2.36
CA SER A 25 18.16 -6.71 0.99
C SER A 25 17.09 -7.57 0.33
N ARG A 26 17.10 -8.90 0.59
CA ARG A 26 16.06 -9.82 0.10
C ARG A 26 14.71 -9.54 0.74
N THR A 27 14.68 -9.22 2.03
CA THR A 27 13.43 -8.86 2.73
C THR A 27 12.89 -7.50 2.28
N ILE A 28 13.76 -6.53 2.00
CA ILE A 28 13.33 -5.25 1.40
C ILE A 28 12.71 -5.52 0.03
N ASP A 29 13.32 -6.34 -0.83
CA ASP A 29 12.75 -6.64 -2.15
C ASP A 29 11.42 -7.38 -2.11
N LEU A 30 11.23 -8.26 -1.13
CA LEU A 30 9.96 -8.95 -0.93
C LEU A 30 8.79 -7.96 -0.89
N VAL A 31 8.98 -6.80 -0.25
CA VAL A 31 7.95 -5.77 -0.06
C VAL A 31 8.08 -4.63 -1.08
N PHE A 32 9.30 -4.14 -1.32
CA PHE A 32 9.60 -2.91 -2.04
C PHE A 32 10.42 -3.13 -3.32
N SER A 33 10.44 -4.32 -3.92
CA SER A 33 11.19 -4.56 -5.17
C SER A 33 10.91 -3.55 -6.29
N ARG A 34 9.67 -3.07 -6.41
CA ARG A 34 9.28 -2.05 -7.40
C ARG A 34 9.90 -0.68 -7.15
N MET A 35 10.42 -0.45 -5.95
CA MET A 35 11.11 0.77 -5.54
C MET A 35 12.62 0.70 -5.79
N ALA A 36 13.15 -0.44 -6.26
CA ALA A 36 14.58 -0.63 -6.46
C ALA A 36 15.09 0.27 -7.60
N VAL A 37 16.26 0.88 -7.38
CA VAL A 37 16.92 1.79 -8.33
C VAL A 37 18.42 1.46 -8.41
N GLY A 38 19.07 1.86 -9.51
CA GLY A 38 20.49 1.59 -9.70
C GLY A 38 21.38 2.38 -8.74
N ALA A 39 21.11 3.68 -8.58
CA ALA A 39 21.78 4.57 -7.64
C ALA A 39 20.90 5.80 -7.36
N PRO A 40 20.99 6.41 -6.16
CA PRO A 40 20.36 7.67 -5.88
C PRO A 40 21.06 8.84 -6.61
N PRO A 41 20.35 9.93 -6.95
CA PRO A 41 20.97 11.18 -7.34
C PRO A 41 21.94 11.69 -6.25
N ALA A 42 23.02 12.37 -6.65
CA ALA A 42 24.05 12.81 -5.71
C ALA A 42 23.55 13.77 -4.61
N ALA A 43 22.51 14.55 -4.89
CA ALA A 43 21.91 15.49 -3.93
C ALA A 43 20.78 14.86 -3.09
N ALA A 44 20.39 13.62 -3.37
CA ALA A 44 19.26 12.99 -2.69
C ALA A 44 19.66 12.54 -1.27
N ARG A 45 18.70 12.57 -0.35
CA ARG A 45 18.91 12.01 0.98
C ARG A 45 18.89 10.48 0.86
N CYS A 46 20.00 9.84 1.22
CA CYS A 46 20.11 8.38 1.26
C CYS A 46 20.39 7.92 2.69
N VAL A 47 19.51 7.06 3.21
CA VAL A 47 19.59 6.49 4.55
C VAL A 47 20.12 5.07 4.48
N SER A 48 21.07 4.74 5.35
CA SER A 48 21.65 3.39 5.41
C SER A 48 20.82 2.48 6.30
N LEU A 49 20.49 1.30 5.80
CA LEU A 49 19.78 0.27 6.51
C LEU A 49 20.72 -0.89 6.80
N ASP A 50 20.68 -1.40 8.02
CA ASP A 50 21.47 -2.55 8.44
C ASP A 50 20.64 -3.49 9.34
N LEU A 51 21.10 -4.72 9.46
CA LEU A 51 20.49 -5.77 10.25
C LEU A 51 21.55 -6.50 11.05
N GLN A 52 21.45 -6.45 12.36
CA GLN A 52 22.43 -7.05 13.27
C GLN A 52 21.78 -8.14 14.12
N PRO A 53 22.47 -9.25 14.42
CA PRO A 53 22.01 -10.21 15.41
C PRO A 53 21.89 -9.55 16.80
N ALA A 54 20.87 -9.93 17.55
CA ALA A 54 20.67 -9.58 18.95
C ALA A 54 20.55 -10.85 19.82
N ALA A 55 20.36 -10.68 21.12
CA ALA A 55 20.13 -11.81 22.04
C ALA A 55 18.88 -12.62 21.65
N ASP A 56 18.83 -13.88 22.08
CA ASP A 56 17.68 -14.79 21.89
C ASP A 56 17.26 -15.01 20.43
N SER A 57 18.22 -15.00 19.49
CA SER A 57 17.98 -15.13 18.04
C SER A 57 17.18 -13.98 17.40
N LYS A 58 16.99 -12.88 18.13
CA LYS A 58 16.35 -11.68 17.61
C LYS A 58 17.26 -10.97 16.61
N LEU A 59 16.65 -10.15 15.78
CA LEU A 59 17.33 -9.32 14.79
C LEU A 59 17.05 -7.86 15.12
N LEU A 60 18.07 -7.02 15.09
CA LEU A 60 17.99 -5.59 15.31
C LEU A 60 18.04 -4.88 13.97
N PHE A 61 16.96 -4.17 13.62
CA PHE A 61 16.91 -3.34 12.42
C PHE A 61 17.45 -1.94 12.73
N LEU A 62 18.45 -1.51 11.97
CA LEU A 62 19.12 -0.23 12.15
C LEU A 62 18.89 0.69 10.96
N VAL A 63 18.80 1.98 11.28
CA VAL A 63 18.70 3.10 10.33
C VAL A 63 19.80 4.09 10.68
N ASP A 64 20.75 4.34 9.77
CA ASP A 64 21.95 5.14 10.01
C ASP A 64 22.71 4.73 11.28
N SER A 65 22.91 3.41 11.42
CA SER A 65 23.52 2.76 12.59
C SER A 65 22.77 2.96 13.91
N MET A 66 21.58 3.57 13.90
CA MET A 66 20.72 3.71 15.07
C MET A 66 19.73 2.55 15.12
N PRO A 67 19.62 1.83 16.25
CA PRO A 67 18.63 0.77 16.40
C PRO A 67 17.21 1.35 16.43
N ILE A 68 16.32 0.81 15.60
CA ILE A 68 14.92 1.24 15.55
C ILE A 68 14.01 0.23 16.24
N VAL A 69 14.14 -1.05 15.89
CA VAL A 69 13.17 -2.08 16.30
C VAL A 69 13.77 -3.49 16.24
N HIS A 70 13.26 -4.38 17.08
CA HIS A 70 13.61 -5.80 17.07
C HIS A 70 12.59 -6.63 16.27
N ALA A 71 13.09 -7.57 15.48
CA ALA A 71 12.31 -8.68 14.94
C ALA A 71 12.64 -9.95 15.72
N GLU A 72 11.62 -10.71 16.13
CA GLU A 72 11.80 -11.93 16.93
C GLU A 72 12.48 -13.06 16.15
N SER A 73 12.37 -13.05 14.82
CA SER A 73 13.08 -13.96 13.92
C SER A 73 13.04 -13.44 12.48
N GLU A 74 13.67 -14.14 11.54
CA GLU A 74 13.57 -13.82 10.11
C GLU A 74 12.12 -13.78 9.61
N ARG A 75 11.23 -14.59 10.21
CA ARG A 75 9.79 -14.63 9.88
C ARG A 75 9.05 -13.36 10.27
N HIS A 76 9.59 -12.58 11.21
CA HIS A 76 9.01 -11.33 11.68
C HIS A 76 9.60 -10.11 10.98
N LEU A 77 10.67 -10.30 10.20
CA LEU A 77 11.41 -9.20 9.60
C LEU A 77 10.62 -8.43 8.52
N PRO A 78 9.90 -9.09 7.58
CA PRO A 78 9.15 -8.35 6.56
C PRO A 78 8.11 -7.35 7.10
N PRO A 79 7.22 -7.69 8.06
CA PRO A 79 6.26 -6.72 8.58
C PRO A 79 6.94 -5.58 9.38
N VAL A 80 8.05 -5.88 10.04
CA VAL A 80 8.87 -4.85 10.72
C VAL A 80 9.46 -3.86 9.71
N ILE A 81 10.01 -4.36 8.60
CA ILE A 81 10.55 -3.51 7.54
C ILE A 81 9.44 -2.74 6.82
N GLU A 82 8.33 -3.40 6.46
CA GLU A 82 7.15 -2.77 5.85
C GLU A 82 6.68 -1.58 6.70
N SER A 83 6.36 -1.81 7.97
CA SER A 83 5.84 -0.77 8.85
C SER A 83 6.85 0.37 9.10
N SER A 84 8.15 0.04 9.24
CA SER A 84 9.19 1.04 9.46
C SER A 84 9.38 1.94 8.23
N LEU A 85 9.45 1.34 7.04
CA LEU A 85 9.61 2.09 5.79
C LEU A 85 8.31 2.84 5.44
N ASP A 86 7.13 2.25 5.59
CA ASP A 86 5.86 2.96 5.40
C ASP A 86 5.79 4.22 6.30
N ALA A 87 6.20 4.11 7.56
CA ALA A 87 6.28 5.27 8.46
C ALA A 87 7.30 6.32 7.99
N CYS A 88 8.44 5.92 7.45
CA CYS A 88 9.40 6.84 6.83
C CYS A 88 8.83 7.53 5.58
N ALA A 89 8.14 6.78 4.71
CA ALA A 89 7.50 7.30 3.50
C ALA A 89 6.47 8.36 3.86
N VAL A 90 5.55 8.04 4.78
CA VAL A 90 4.55 8.98 5.28
C VAL A 90 5.24 10.21 5.86
N ARG A 91 6.25 10.08 6.74
CA ARG A 91 6.92 11.24 7.35
C ARG A 91 7.64 12.13 6.34
N ALA A 92 8.22 11.55 5.29
CA ALA A 92 8.97 12.29 4.27
C ALA A 92 8.06 13.11 3.33
N ARG A 93 6.78 12.77 3.23
CA ARG A 93 5.85 13.30 2.22
C ARG A 93 4.95 14.41 2.72
N THR A 94 5.52 15.53 3.13
CA THR A 94 4.77 16.68 3.68
C THR A 94 4.02 17.48 2.61
N ASP A 95 4.23 17.15 1.35
CA ASP A 95 3.62 17.75 0.16
C ASP A 95 2.26 17.13 -0.21
N CYS A 96 1.86 16.06 0.48
CA CYS A 96 0.62 15.35 0.15
C CYS A 96 -0.12 14.78 1.37
N ALA A 97 -1.43 14.60 1.17
CA ALA A 97 -2.25 13.81 2.08
C ALA A 97 -2.01 12.32 1.83
N VAL A 98 -2.07 11.52 2.90
CA VAL A 98 -1.86 10.07 2.80
C VAL A 98 -3.06 9.35 3.40
N PHE A 99 -3.67 8.47 2.61
CA PHE A 99 -4.84 7.69 3.02
C PHE A 99 -4.50 6.21 3.17
N HIS A 100 -5.08 5.57 4.20
CA HIS A 100 -5.13 4.12 4.36
C HIS A 100 -6.13 3.51 3.37
N ALA A 101 -5.67 3.30 2.15
CA ALA A 101 -6.50 2.88 1.03
C ALA A 101 -5.76 1.89 0.11
N GLY A 102 -6.52 1.23 -0.76
CA GLY A 102 -6.00 0.56 -1.95
C GLY A 102 -6.33 1.38 -3.19
N CYS A 103 -5.56 1.27 -4.26
CA CYS A 103 -5.87 1.96 -5.50
C CYS A 103 -5.45 1.15 -6.73
N VAL A 104 -6.34 1.11 -7.71
CA VAL A 104 -6.12 0.49 -9.01
C VAL A 104 -6.68 1.36 -10.13
N GLN A 105 -6.20 1.14 -11.35
CA GLN A 105 -6.75 1.73 -12.57
C GLN A 105 -7.27 0.61 -13.47
N ALA A 106 -8.55 0.68 -13.84
CA ALA A 106 -9.21 -0.29 -14.71
C ALA A 106 -9.96 0.45 -15.81
N GLY A 107 -9.77 0.04 -17.08
CA GLY A 107 -10.47 0.67 -18.22
C GLY A 107 -10.28 2.19 -18.32
N GLY A 108 -9.12 2.69 -17.89
CA GLY A 108 -8.81 4.12 -17.83
C GLY A 108 -9.37 4.87 -16.61
N LYS A 109 -10.17 4.22 -15.76
CA LYS A 109 -10.74 4.81 -14.53
C LYS A 109 -9.89 4.46 -13.31
N THR A 110 -9.66 5.44 -12.45
CA THR A 110 -8.96 5.29 -11.18
C THR A 110 -9.96 4.98 -10.07
N VAL A 111 -9.80 3.82 -9.43
CA VAL A 111 -10.69 3.35 -8.37
C VAL A 111 -9.92 3.37 -7.05
N LEU A 112 -10.43 4.13 -6.09
CA LEU A 112 -9.91 4.19 -4.73
C LEU A 112 -10.73 3.26 -3.82
N LEU A 113 -10.06 2.36 -3.12
CA LEU A 113 -10.65 1.42 -2.17
C LEU A 113 -10.46 1.97 -0.75
N LEU A 114 -11.54 2.41 -0.11
CA LEU A 114 -11.53 3.00 1.23
C LEU A 114 -12.28 2.15 2.24
N GLY A 115 -11.90 2.19 3.50
CA GLY A 115 -12.65 1.50 4.55
C GLY A 115 -11.77 0.97 5.66
N GLU A 116 -12.39 0.39 6.66
CA GLU A 116 -11.72 -0.03 7.88
C GLU A 116 -10.71 -1.18 7.66
N LYS A 117 -9.91 -1.45 8.70
CA LYS A 117 -9.00 -2.60 8.70
C LYS A 117 -9.81 -3.88 8.50
N SER A 118 -9.34 -4.75 7.60
CA SER A 118 -9.98 -6.03 7.27
C SER A 118 -11.32 -5.93 6.52
N SER A 119 -11.67 -4.75 5.97
CA SER A 119 -12.88 -4.58 5.15
C SER A 119 -12.79 -5.27 3.77
N GLY A 120 -11.58 -5.61 3.34
CA GLY A 120 -11.30 -6.31 2.09
C GLY A 120 -10.47 -5.54 1.07
N LYS A 121 -10.00 -4.31 1.39
CA LYS A 121 -9.23 -3.43 0.47
C LYS A 121 -8.07 -4.13 -0.23
N SER A 122 -7.11 -4.64 0.53
CA SER A 122 -5.90 -5.28 -0.01
C SER A 122 -6.22 -6.51 -0.86
N THR A 123 -7.15 -7.34 -0.39
CA THR A 123 -7.63 -8.53 -1.12
C THR A 123 -8.31 -8.15 -2.43
N LEU A 124 -9.16 -7.12 -2.42
CA LEU A 124 -9.87 -6.64 -3.60
C LEU A 124 -8.94 -5.92 -4.58
N ALA A 125 -8.01 -5.10 -4.10
CA ALA A 125 -6.98 -4.46 -4.92
C ALA A 125 -6.13 -5.49 -5.65
N LEU A 126 -5.65 -6.51 -4.94
CA LEU A 126 -4.86 -7.59 -5.52
C LEU A 126 -5.69 -8.42 -6.51
N TRP A 127 -6.95 -8.75 -6.18
CA TRP A 127 -7.84 -9.44 -7.10
C TRP A 127 -8.07 -8.64 -8.39
N LEU A 128 -8.32 -7.34 -8.30
CA LEU A 128 -8.47 -6.48 -9.49
C LEU A 128 -7.19 -6.46 -10.32
N ALA A 129 -6.03 -6.37 -9.65
CA ALA A 129 -4.73 -6.35 -10.32
C ALA A 129 -4.43 -7.67 -11.08
N THR A 130 -4.82 -8.81 -10.52
CA THR A 130 -4.66 -10.11 -11.21
C THR A 130 -5.65 -10.32 -12.36
N HIS A 131 -6.66 -9.46 -12.49
CA HIS A 131 -7.69 -9.53 -13.54
C HIS A 131 -7.68 -8.28 -14.46
N GLY A 132 -6.49 -7.72 -14.69
CA GLY A 132 -6.26 -6.73 -15.75
C GLY A 132 -6.37 -5.27 -15.33
N ALA A 133 -6.59 -4.97 -14.04
CA ALA A 133 -6.39 -3.62 -13.53
C ALA A 133 -4.89 -3.35 -13.29
N ARG A 134 -4.46 -2.12 -13.54
CA ARG A 134 -3.13 -1.64 -13.16
C ARG A 134 -3.13 -1.27 -11.69
N TYR A 135 -2.22 -1.83 -10.91
CA TYR A 135 -2.10 -1.55 -9.47
C TYR A 135 -1.33 -0.24 -9.22
N LEU A 136 -1.88 0.62 -8.35
CA LEU A 136 -1.23 1.89 -7.98
C LEU A 136 -0.62 1.83 -6.57
N GLY A 137 -1.27 1.12 -5.65
CA GLY A 137 -0.79 0.99 -4.27
C GLY A 137 -1.81 0.34 -3.35
N ASP A 138 -1.35 -0.04 -2.17
CA ASP A 138 -2.13 -0.55 -1.04
C ASP A 138 -1.47 -0.10 0.26
N GLU A 139 -2.30 0.03 1.31
CA GLU A 139 -1.99 0.63 2.60
C GLU A 139 -1.65 2.13 2.55
N LEU A 140 -0.85 2.61 1.60
CA LEU A 140 -0.47 4.02 1.46
C LEU A 140 -0.86 4.57 0.09
N ILE A 141 -1.85 5.47 0.06
CA ILE A 141 -2.20 6.24 -1.15
C ILE A 141 -1.89 7.71 -0.90
N PHE A 142 -0.92 8.24 -1.66
CA PHE A 142 -0.53 9.64 -1.62
C PHE A 142 -1.39 10.44 -2.60
N VAL A 143 -1.97 11.54 -2.14
CA VAL A 143 -2.84 12.39 -2.95
C VAL A 143 -2.40 13.85 -2.82
N HIS A 144 -2.12 14.47 -3.96
CA HIS A 144 -1.69 15.87 -4.03
C HIS A 144 -2.85 16.81 -3.75
N PRO A 145 -2.80 17.68 -2.72
CA PRO A 145 -3.92 18.56 -2.36
C PRO A 145 -4.27 19.57 -3.46
N ALA A 146 -3.27 20.01 -4.23
CA ALA A 146 -3.44 21.00 -5.29
C ALA A 146 -4.39 20.54 -6.41
N ASP A 147 -4.35 19.25 -6.76
CA ASP A 147 -5.08 18.74 -7.92
C ASP A 147 -5.74 17.37 -7.71
N GLY A 148 -5.74 16.83 -6.49
CA GLY A 148 -6.36 15.55 -6.14
C GLY A 148 -5.78 14.33 -6.87
N ARG A 149 -4.63 14.46 -7.54
CA ARG A 149 -4.02 13.34 -8.26
C ARG A 149 -3.38 12.36 -7.29
N ILE A 150 -3.61 11.09 -7.55
CA ILE A 150 -2.98 10.01 -6.82
C ILE A 150 -1.56 9.80 -7.35
N GLU A 151 -0.62 9.59 -6.45
CA GLU A 151 0.73 9.19 -6.79
C GLU A 151 0.95 7.70 -6.47
N GLY A 152 1.56 6.98 -7.41
CA GLY A 152 1.81 5.55 -7.27
C GLY A 152 2.80 5.19 -6.17
N PHE A 153 2.43 4.24 -5.31
CA PHE A 153 3.31 3.63 -4.32
C PHE A 153 3.19 2.09 -4.36
N PRO A 154 3.73 1.45 -5.42
CA PRO A 154 3.43 0.06 -5.76
C PRO A 154 4.23 -0.97 -4.94
N LYS A 155 4.13 -0.94 -3.61
CA LYS A 155 4.67 -2.01 -2.76
C LYS A 155 3.84 -3.30 -2.88
N ALA A 156 4.43 -4.42 -2.46
CA ALA A 156 3.75 -5.70 -2.35
C ALA A 156 2.50 -5.58 -1.48
N VAL A 157 1.47 -6.37 -1.81
CA VAL A 157 0.28 -6.47 -0.99
C VAL A 157 0.55 -7.43 0.16
N SER A 158 0.39 -6.96 1.39
CA SER A 158 0.49 -7.77 2.62
C SER A 158 -0.85 -8.44 2.92
N LEU A 159 -1.00 -9.64 2.39
CA LEU A 159 -2.20 -10.45 2.48
C LEU A 159 -2.30 -11.15 3.84
N LYS A 160 -3.50 -11.18 4.42
CA LYS A 160 -3.77 -11.91 5.68
C LYS A 160 -4.22 -13.34 5.41
N GLU A 161 -4.06 -14.20 6.41
CA GLU A 161 -4.38 -15.64 6.36
C GLU A 161 -5.73 -15.97 5.71
N LYS A 162 -6.79 -15.22 6.05
CA LYS A 162 -8.16 -15.42 5.52
C LYS A 162 -8.26 -15.32 3.99
N SER A 163 -7.24 -14.76 3.32
CA SER A 163 -7.22 -14.58 1.87
C SER A 163 -6.17 -15.44 1.18
N PHE A 164 -5.39 -16.25 1.90
CA PHE A 164 -4.28 -17.04 1.32
C PHE A 164 -4.71 -17.98 0.20
N THR A 165 -5.91 -18.53 0.25
CA THR A 165 -6.43 -19.47 -0.75
C THR A 165 -6.84 -18.80 -2.07
N LEU A 166 -6.95 -17.47 -2.09
CA LEU A 166 -7.38 -16.72 -3.28
C LEU A 166 -6.25 -16.44 -4.26
N PHE A 167 -4.99 -16.57 -3.82
CA PHE A 167 -3.81 -16.21 -4.59
C PHE A 167 -2.77 -17.32 -4.53
N GLY A 168 -1.77 -17.26 -5.41
CA GLY A 168 -0.72 -18.28 -5.51
C GLY A 168 0.03 -18.51 -4.20
N GLU A 169 0.73 -19.65 -4.12
CA GLU A 169 1.55 -19.96 -2.96
C GLU A 169 2.67 -18.94 -2.76
N ALA A 170 2.85 -18.53 -1.51
CA ALA A 170 3.93 -17.66 -1.09
C ALA A 170 4.36 -18.03 0.32
N GLU A 171 5.57 -17.63 0.67
CA GLU A 171 6.11 -17.84 2.00
C GLU A 171 5.29 -17.06 3.06
N THR A 172 5.03 -17.72 4.20
CA THR A 172 4.29 -17.11 5.32
C THR A 172 5.24 -16.47 6.33
N TYR A 173 4.87 -15.26 6.76
CA TYR A 173 5.55 -14.43 7.75
C TYR A 173 4.60 -14.10 8.91
N VAL A 174 5.13 -13.57 10.00
CA VAL A 174 4.38 -13.36 11.25
C VAL A 174 4.46 -11.91 11.68
N ASP A 175 3.30 -11.29 11.83
CA ASP A 175 3.14 -9.94 12.37
C ASP A 175 2.35 -10.04 13.70
N PRO A 176 2.89 -9.54 14.83
CA PRO A 176 2.20 -9.63 16.12
C PRO A 176 0.81 -8.98 16.17
N ALA A 177 0.57 -7.96 15.33
CA ALA A 177 -0.69 -7.21 15.29
C ALA A 177 -1.64 -7.66 14.18
N ARG A 178 -1.14 -8.33 13.13
CA ARG A 178 -1.93 -8.78 11.97
C ARG A 178 -2.04 -10.30 11.83
N GLY A 179 -1.23 -11.07 12.54
CA GLY A 179 -1.14 -12.53 12.45
C GLY A 179 -0.25 -12.99 11.28
N ALA A 180 -0.60 -14.12 10.68
CA ALA A 180 0.12 -14.66 9.53
C ALA A 180 -0.10 -13.80 8.27
N LEU A 181 1.00 -13.48 7.58
CA LEU A 181 1.02 -12.65 6.38
C LEU A 181 1.74 -13.33 5.22
N ARG A 182 1.30 -13.02 3.99
CA ARG A 182 2.01 -13.31 2.73
C ARG A 182 2.17 -12.02 1.94
N TYR A 183 3.31 -11.84 1.30
CA TYR A 183 3.57 -10.69 0.43
C TYR A 183 3.44 -11.12 -1.02
N ILE A 184 2.49 -10.52 -1.73
CA ILE A 184 2.22 -10.84 -3.14
C ILE A 184 2.53 -9.62 -4.00
N GLN A 185 3.31 -9.84 -5.05
CA GLN A 185 3.64 -8.81 -6.03
C GLN A 185 2.50 -8.73 -7.07
N PRO A 186 1.85 -7.57 -7.24
CA PRO A 186 0.88 -7.40 -8.31
C PRO A 186 1.58 -7.49 -9.68
N PRO A 187 0.90 -8.07 -10.70
CA PRO A 187 1.52 -8.35 -11.99
C PRO A 187 1.81 -7.08 -12.80
N ASP A 188 0.85 -6.16 -12.87
CA ASP A 188 0.98 -4.86 -13.53
C ASP A 188 0.84 -3.73 -12.51
N CYS A 189 1.86 -2.89 -12.42
CA CYS A 189 1.93 -1.76 -11.49
C CYS A 189 2.22 -0.46 -12.24
N THR A 190 1.75 0.66 -11.70
CA THR A 190 2.31 1.97 -12.08
C THR A 190 3.77 2.09 -11.64
N PRO A 191 4.63 2.85 -12.33
CA PRO A 191 5.94 3.17 -11.79
C PRO A 191 5.81 3.98 -10.48
N PRO A 192 6.74 3.82 -9.52
CA PRO A 192 6.75 4.60 -8.30
C PRO A 192 6.75 6.11 -8.57
N PHE A 193 6.07 6.87 -7.71
CA PHE A 193 6.04 8.34 -7.74
C PHE A 193 5.48 8.95 -9.03
N SER A 194 4.87 8.14 -9.89
CA SER A 194 4.24 8.62 -11.12
C SER A 194 2.84 9.16 -10.79
N PRO A 195 2.54 10.42 -11.15
CA PRO A 195 1.20 10.97 -10.95
C PRO A 195 0.20 10.25 -11.86
N SER A 196 -0.91 9.83 -11.28
CA SER A 196 -2.09 9.29 -11.94
C SER A 196 -3.20 10.34 -11.99
N ALA A 197 -4.40 9.93 -12.42
CA ALA A 197 -5.59 10.75 -12.38
C ALA A 197 -6.16 10.88 -10.96
N ARG A 198 -7.16 11.76 -10.81
CA ARG A 198 -8.04 11.81 -9.64
C ARG A 198 -8.84 10.50 -9.56
N PRO A 199 -9.33 10.11 -8.38
CA PRO A 199 -10.30 9.02 -8.28
C PRO A 199 -11.56 9.30 -9.11
N ASP A 200 -11.88 8.40 -10.04
CA ASP A 200 -13.14 8.39 -10.79
C ASP A 200 -14.26 7.72 -10.00
N ALA A 201 -13.90 6.82 -9.08
CA ALA A 201 -14.82 6.16 -8.17
C ALA A 201 -14.14 5.85 -6.83
N ILE A 202 -14.92 5.90 -5.76
CA ILE A 202 -14.56 5.42 -4.42
C ILE A 202 -15.40 4.18 -4.14
N ILE A 203 -14.75 3.08 -3.78
CA ILE A 203 -15.43 1.86 -3.35
C ILE A 203 -15.08 1.61 -1.90
N VAL A 204 -16.12 1.39 -1.11
CA VAL A 204 -16.02 0.96 0.28
C VAL A 204 -16.34 -0.52 0.36
N PRO A 205 -15.33 -1.41 0.32
CA PRO A 205 -15.57 -2.83 0.45
C PRO A 205 -15.99 -3.20 1.88
N ARG A 206 -16.97 -4.09 2.00
CA ARG A 206 -17.35 -4.79 3.23
C ARG A 206 -17.49 -6.28 2.95
N PHE A 207 -16.40 -7.01 3.11
CA PHE A 207 -16.38 -8.47 3.02
C PHE A 207 -17.05 -9.12 4.26
N GLY A 208 -17.89 -10.13 4.03
CA GLY A 208 -18.57 -10.85 5.11
C GLY A 208 -19.53 -11.93 4.61
N PRO A 209 -20.27 -12.58 5.52
CA PRO A 209 -21.20 -13.65 5.17
C PRO A 209 -22.51 -13.08 4.58
N PHE A 210 -22.41 -12.45 3.41
CA PHE A 210 -23.55 -11.93 2.65
C PHE A 210 -24.03 -12.96 1.63
N ASP A 211 -25.33 -13.03 1.36
CA ASP A 211 -25.84 -14.00 0.37
C ASP A 211 -25.44 -13.65 -1.08
N GLN A 212 -25.28 -12.34 -1.35
CA GLN A 212 -24.95 -11.81 -2.67
C GLN A 212 -24.29 -10.43 -2.55
N LEU A 213 -23.69 -9.96 -3.64
CA LEU A 213 -23.22 -8.58 -3.74
C LEU A 213 -24.40 -7.61 -3.57
N ARG A 214 -24.24 -6.63 -2.68
CA ARG A 214 -25.13 -5.47 -2.55
C ARG A 214 -24.32 -4.20 -2.73
N VAL A 215 -24.84 -3.29 -3.54
CA VAL A 215 -24.18 -2.04 -3.88
C VAL A 215 -25.11 -0.89 -3.52
N THR A 216 -24.62 0.02 -2.68
CA THR A 216 -25.37 1.19 -2.22
C THR A 216 -24.54 2.44 -2.47
N ASP A 217 -25.14 3.48 -3.03
CA ASP A 217 -24.46 4.77 -3.18
C ASP A 217 -24.25 5.41 -1.80
N LEU A 218 -23.08 6.00 -1.61
CA LEU A 218 -22.72 6.76 -0.41
C LEU A 218 -22.88 8.25 -0.67
N ALA A 219 -23.44 8.95 0.31
CA ALA A 219 -23.51 10.40 0.26
C ALA A 219 -22.11 11.01 0.47
N PRO A 220 -21.89 12.27 0.00
CA PRO A 220 -20.60 12.93 0.18
C PRO A 220 -20.14 13.04 1.63
N HIS A 221 -21.06 13.31 2.56
CA HIS A 221 -20.70 13.42 3.98
C HIS A 221 -20.23 12.08 4.59
N GLU A 222 -20.80 10.96 4.17
CA GLU A 222 -20.37 9.62 4.59
C GLU A 222 -18.96 9.34 4.06
N THR A 223 -18.74 9.66 2.79
CA THR A 223 -17.42 9.51 2.14
C THR A 223 -16.36 10.39 2.81
N ALA A 224 -16.69 11.63 3.14
CA ALA A 224 -15.80 12.56 3.84
C ALA A 224 -15.40 12.03 5.22
N LEU A 225 -16.35 11.52 6.01
CA LEU A 225 -16.07 10.93 7.32
C LEU A 225 -15.12 9.74 7.22
N MET A 226 -15.31 8.89 6.21
CA MET A 226 -14.41 7.76 5.98
C MET A 226 -13.01 8.21 5.58
N LEU A 227 -12.89 9.20 4.68
CA LEU A 227 -11.60 9.79 4.30
C LEU A 227 -10.86 10.38 5.51
N ILE A 228 -11.56 11.11 6.39
CA ILE A 228 -11.01 11.63 7.65
C ILE A 228 -10.46 10.48 8.51
N GLN A 229 -11.25 9.42 8.70
CA GLN A 229 -10.85 8.27 9.51
C GLN A 229 -9.68 7.49 8.92
N GLN A 230 -9.54 7.47 7.60
CA GLN A 230 -8.45 6.78 6.91
C GLN A 230 -7.24 7.70 6.65
N SER A 231 -7.22 8.95 7.14
CA SER A 231 -6.08 9.87 6.92
C SER A 231 -4.94 9.57 7.89
N PHE A 232 -3.73 9.28 7.37
CA PHE A 232 -2.53 9.11 8.20
C PHE A 232 -2.07 10.43 8.79
N GLY A 233 -1.70 10.40 10.08
CA GLY A 233 -1.21 11.58 10.79
C GLY A 233 -2.30 12.59 11.18
N GLY A 234 -3.56 12.28 10.88
CA GLY A 234 -4.70 13.17 11.15
C GLY A 234 -4.72 14.42 10.27
N LEU A 235 -5.68 15.29 10.53
CA LEU A 235 -5.92 16.51 9.75
C LEU A 235 -4.89 17.62 10.02
N ASP A 236 -4.10 17.48 11.09
CA ASP A 236 -3.10 18.48 11.50
C ASP A 236 -1.82 18.44 10.65
N ARG A 237 -1.68 17.43 9.79
CA ARG A 237 -0.48 17.23 8.96
C ARG A 237 -0.33 18.29 7.87
N ASP A 238 -1.44 18.68 7.25
CA ASP A 238 -1.50 19.72 6.23
C ASP A 238 -2.90 20.37 6.27
N PRO A 239 -3.01 21.69 6.46
CA PRO A 239 -4.30 22.38 6.46
C PRO A 239 -5.13 22.16 5.19
N GLN A 240 -4.50 21.87 4.05
CA GLN A 240 -5.17 21.58 2.78
C GLN A 240 -5.82 20.19 2.73
N THR A 241 -5.51 19.31 3.69
CA THR A 241 -6.07 17.94 3.74
C THR A 241 -7.59 17.98 3.85
N LEU A 242 -8.15 18.92 4.61
CA LEU A 242 -9.60 19.06 4.74
C LEU A 242 -10.28 19.49 3.43
N ASP A 243 -9.69 20.46 2.72
CA ASP A 243 -10.19 20.90 1.42
C ASP A 243 -10.12 19.77 0.38
N LEU A 244 -9.01 19.02 0.39
CA LEU A 244 -8.86 17.83 -0.44
C LEU A 244 -9.93 16.78 -0.12
N ILE A 245 -10.17 16.49 1.16
CA ILE A 245 -11.22 15.54 1.58
C ILE A 245 -12.59 16.01 1.10
N ALA A 246 -12.91 17.30 1.26
CA ALA A 246 -14.17 17.86 0.80
C ALA A 246 -14.33 17.73 -0.73
N ALA A 247 -13.25 17.90 -1.49
CA ALA A 247 -13.24 17.69 -2.94
C ALA A 247 -13.43 16.21 -3.31
N LEU A 248 -12.66 15.30 -2.71
CA LEU A 248 -12.71 13.86 -2.97
C LEU A 248 -14.05 13.24 -2.55
N ALA A 249 -14.71 13.79 -1.53
CA ALA A 249 -16.02 13.35 -1.08
C ALA A 249 -17.13 13.52 -2.14
N THR A 250 -16.90 14.34 -3.17
CA THR A 250 -17.83 14.50 -4.30
C THR A 250 -17.65 13.44 -5.39
N THR A 251 -16.57 12.65 -5.33
CA THR A 251 -16.36 11.52 -6.24
C THR A 251 -17.46 10.47 -6.03
N PRO A 252 -18.04 9.88 -7.09
CA PRO A 252 -19.01 8.80 -6.97
C PRO A 252 -18.51 7.69 -6.03
N ALA A 253 -19.22 7.47 -4.93
CA ALA A 253 -18.82 6.56 -3.87
C ALA A 253 -19.87 5.47 -3.64
N LYS A 254 -19.44 4.23 -3.46
CA LYS A 254 -20.32 3.08 -3.26
C LYS A 254 -19.85 2.20 -2.12
N LEU A 255 -20.76 1.80 -1.25
CA LEU A 255 -20.58 0.68 -0.33
C LEU A 255 -20.88 -0.63 -1.07
N MET A 256 -19.95 -1.58 -1.00
CA MET A 256 -20.11 -2.91 -1.57
C MET A 256 -20.04 -3.95 -0.46
N GLU A 257 -21.17 -4.60 -0.15
CA GLU A 257 -21.25 -5.73 0.76
C GLU A 257 -21.20 -7.02 -0.06
N TYR A 258 -20.23 -7.91 0.20
CA TYR A 258 -20.02 -9.07 -0.68
C TYR A 258 -19.48 -10.33 0.01
N PRO A 259 -19.86 -11.53 -0.47
CA PRO A 259 -19.35 -12.80 0.03
C PRO A 259 -17.97 -13.20 -0.48
N ALA A 260 -17.56 -12.69 -1.65
CA ALA A 260 -16.34 -13.09 -2.32
C ALA A 260 -15.74 -11.95 -3.14
N ALA A 261 -14.41 -11.89 -3.22
CA ALA A 261 -13.70 -10.86 -3.96
C ALA A 261 -14.08 -10.83 -5.45
N GLU A 262 -14.37 -12.00 -6.04
CA GLU A 262 -14.83 -12.13 -7.42
C GLU A 262 -16.13 -11.37 -7.69
N ALA A 263 -17.11 -11.46 -6.79
CA ALA A 263 -18.40 -10.80 -6.99
C ALA A 263 -18.24 -9.26 -7.06
N ALA A 264 -17.52 -8.67 -6.10
CA ALA A 264 -17.26 -7.23 -6.08
C ALA A 264 -16.29 -6.80 -7.20
N GLY A 265 -15.23 -7.57 -7.41
CA GLY A 265 -14.20 -7.27 -8.41
C GLY A 265 -14.75 -7.27 -9.83
N SER A 266 -15.54 -8.28 -10.21
CA SER A 266 -16.19 -8.34 -11.53
C SER A 266 -17.18 -7.19 -11.74
N ASP A 267 -17.88 -6.73 -10.70
CA ASP A 267 -18.76 -5.56 -10.80
C ASP A 267 -17.98 -4.25 -11.03
N ILE A 268 -16.86 -4.07 -10.33
CA ILE A 268 -15.96 -2.93 -10.51
C ILE A 268 -15.38 -2.92 -11.93
N LEU A 269 -14.84 -4.05 -12.40
CA LEU A 269 -14.25 -4.16 -13.75
C LEU A 269 -15.30 -3.86 -14.84
N ARG A 270 -16.50 -4.41 -14.72
CA ARG A 270 -17.62 -4.16 -15.64
C ARG A 270 -18.02 -2.68 -15.65
N THR A 271 -18.13 -2.04 -14.49
CA THR A 271 -18.41 -0.60 -14.36
C THR A 271 -17.30 0.27 -14.97
N CYS A 272 -16.08 -0.25 -15.00
CA CYS A 272 -14.93 0.37 -15.65
C CYS A 272 -14.82 0.06 -17.14
N GLY A 273 -15.72 -0.76 -17.71
CA GLY A 273 -15.68 -1.15 -19.13
C GLY A 273 -14.58 -2.17 -19.47
N VAL A 274 -14.07 -2.89 -18.47
CA VAL A 274 -13.13 -4.00 -18.65
C VAL A 274 -13.93 -5.31 -18.75
N ALA A 275 -13.54 -6.18 -19.68
CA ALA A 275 -14.14 -7.51 -19.79
C ALA A 275 -13.91 -8.29 -18.50
N THR A 276 -14.98 -8.89 -17.96
CA THR A 276 -14.88 -9.71 -16.75
C THR A 276 -14.45 -11.13 -17.10
N PRO A 277 -13.71 -11.81 -16.20
CA PRO A 277 -13.45 -13.24 -16.31
C PRO A 277 -14.75 -14.07 -16.23
#